data_AF-A0ABD0NNQ8-F1
#
_entry.id   AF-A0ABD0NNQ8-F1
#
_cell.length_a   1.000
_cell.length_b   1.000
_cell.length_c   1.000
_cell.angle_alpha   90.00
_cell.angle_beta   90.00
_cell.angle_gamma   90.00
#
_symmetry.space_group_name_H-M   'P 1'
#
loop_
_entity.id
_entity.type
_entity.pdbx_description
1 polymer ?
#
loop_
_entity_poly.entity_id
_entity_poly.type
_entity_poly.pdbx_seq_one_letter_code
_entity_poly.pdbx_strand_id
1 'polypeptide(L)' 'TDLLQVAAHEVGHVLGLQHSMAPGAVMSPFYTFSYPLKLSEDDKRGIQSLYGSRHTEDNVKTEDRTPKITETNEIETTV' A
#
# COMPACT_ATOMS: atom_id res chain seq x y z
N THR A 1 -2.03 -25.82 2.86
CA THR A 1 -2.16 -24.51 2.20
C THR A 1 -2.80 -23.57 3.19
N ASP A 2 -2.19 -22.41 3.44
CA ASP A 2 -2.79 -21.38 4.30
C ASP A 2 -3.54 -20.37 3.43
N LEU A 3 -4.87 -20.34 3.57
CA LEU A 3 -5.72 -19.45 2.77
C LEU A 3 -5.39 -17.98 3.03
N LEU A 4 -5.01 -17.61 4.26
CA LEU A 4 -4.69 -16.24 4.60
C LEU A 4 -3.41 -15.77 3.89
N GLN A 5 -2.38 -16.63 3.87
CA GLN A 5 -1.11 -16.36 3.18
C GLN A 5 -1.33 -16.18 1.67
N VAL A 6 -2.07 -17.10 1.04
CA VAL A 6 -2.35 -17.04 -0.40
C VAL A 6 -3.21 -15.82 -0.73
N ALA A 7 -4.26 -15.56 0.04
CA ALA A 7 -5.11 -14.38 -0.19
C ALA A 7 -4.30 -13.07 -0.06
N ALA A 8 -3.40 -12.96 0.92
CA ALA A 8 -2.55 -11.79 1.07
C ALA A 8 -1.61 -11.59 -0.12
N HIS A 9 -1.04 -12.67 -0.68
CA HIS A 9 -0.20 -12.64 -1.87
C HIS A 9 -0.98 -12.13 -3.10
N GLU A 10 -2.15 -12.69 -3.37
CA GLU A 10 -2.98 -12.30 -4.52
C GLU A 10 -3.50 -10.86 -4.38
N VAL A 11 -3.87 -10.43 -3.18
CA VAL A 11 -4.24 -9.03 -2.92
C VAL A 11 -3.06 -8.09 -3.19
N GLY A 12 -1.83 -8.50 -2.86
CA GLY A 12 -0.63 -7.75 -3.21
C GLY A 12 -0.49 -7.51 -4.72
N HIS A 13 -0.77 -8.52 -5.55
CA HIS A 13 -0.81 -8.36 -7.00
C HIS A 13 -1.92 -7.41 -7.48
N VAL A 14 -3.12 -7.50 -6.89
CA VAL A 14 -4.23 -6.58 -7.18
C VAL A 14 -3.86 -5.12 -6.86
N LEU A 15 -3.05 -4.92 -5.81
CA LEU A 15 -2.51 -3.60 -5.43
C LEU A 15 -1.26 -3.19 -6.22
N GLY A 16 -0.82 -4.00 -7.20
CA GLY A 16 0.29 -3.67 -8.09
C GLY A 16 1.68 -4.10 -7.63
N LEU A 17 1.79 -4.90 -6.56
CA LEU A 17 3.07 -5.49 -6.16
C LEU A 17 3.47 -6.63 -7.10
N GLN A 18 4.76 -6.69 -7.44
CA GLN A 18 5.36 -7.82 -8.14
C GLN A 18 5.99 -8.81 -7.15
N HIS A 19 6.42 -9.96 -7.65
CA HIS A 19 7.13 -10.94 -6.84
C HIS A 19 8.38 -10.35 -6.18
N SER A 20 8.56 -10.65 -4.89
CA SER A 20 9.78 -10.35 -4.16
C SER A 20 10.74 -11.55 -4.20
N MET A 21 12.04 -11.28 -4.28
CA MET A 21 13.07 -12.31 -4.09
C MET A 21 13.44 -12.48 -2.61
N ALA A 22 12.88 -11.67 -1.71
CA ALA A 22 13.15 -11.76 -0.28
C ALA A 22 12.50 -13.04 0.29
N PRO A 23 13.29 -13.96 0.88
CA PRO A 23 12.74 -15.14 1.54
C PRO A 23 11.76 -14.72 2.65
N GLY A 24 10.60 -15.35 2.71
CA GLY A 24 9.57 -15.05 3.71
C GLY A 24 8.75 -13.78 3.47
N ALA A 25 8.97 -13.05 2.38
CA ALA A 25 8.05 -12.01 1.94
C ALA A 25 6.70 -12.63 1.53
N VAL A 26 5.60 -11.91 1.79
CA VAL A 26 4.28 -12.33 1.33
C VAL A 26 4.26 -12.39 -0.19
N MET A 27 4.93 -11.46 -0.87
CA MET A 27 5.08 -11.45 -2.32
C MET A 27 6.15 -12.43 -2.86
N SER A 28 6.77 -13.26 -2.03
CA SER A 28 7.71 -14.27 -2.54
C SER A 28 6.97 -15.35 -3.35
N PRO A 29 7.47 -15.74 -4.55
CA PRO A 29 6.88 -16.84 -5.32
C PRO A 29 7.12 -18.20 -4.66
N PHE A 30 8.04 -18.26 -3.69
CA PHE A 30 8.33 -19.46 -2.92
C PHE A 30 7.59 -19.42 -1.59
N TYR A 31 6.61 -20.31 -1.45
CA TYR A 31 5.77 -20.40 -0.26
C TYR A 31 6.63 -20.58 1.00
N THR A 32 6.47 -19.63 1.92
CA THR A 32 7.03 -19.72 3.28
C THR A 32 5.88 -19.58 4.26
N PHE A 33 5.68 -20.57 5.12
CA PHE A 33 4.64 -20.48 6.14
C PHE A 33 5.07 -19.54 7.28
N SER A 34 4.20 -18.62 7.68
CA SER A 34 4.42 -17.73 8.82
C SER A 34 3.12 -17.51 9.58
N TYR A 35 3.09 -17.88 10.86
CA TYR A 35 1.95 -17.66 11.74
C TYR A 35 2.39 -16.94 13.03
N PRO A 36 1.79 -15.79 13.38
CA PRO A 36 0.79 -15.05 12.58
C PRO A 36 1.41 -14.50 11.29
N LEU A 37 0.59 -14.30 10.26
CA LEU A 37 1.02 -13.67 9.01
C LEU A 37 1.64 -12.30 9.30
N LYS A 38 2.83 -12.04 8.76
CA LYS A 38 3.55 -10.78 8.89
C LYS A 38 4.07 -10.32 7.54
N LEU A 39 3.88 -9.04 7.25
CA LEU A 39 4.52 -8.40 6.11
C LEU A 39 6.02 -8.26 6.37
N SER A 40 6.83 -8.64 5.39
CA SER A 40 8.26 -8.34 5.41
C SER A 40 8.49 -6.84 5.19
N GLU A 41 9.70 -6.37 5.50
CA GLU A 41 10.08 -4.98 5.18
C GLU A 41 10.04 -4.70 3.67
N ASP A 42 10.21 -5.73 2.84
CA ASP A 42 10.11 -5.58 1.39
C ASP A 42 8.66 -5.36 0.93
N ASP A 43 7.72 -6.13 1.48
CA ASP A 43 6.28 -5.94 1.22
C ASP A 43 5.83 -4.53 1.64
N LYS A 44 6.29 -4.06 2.81
CA LYS A 44 5.98 -2.71 3.33
C LYS A 44 6.55 -1.60 2.44
N ARG A 45 7.83 -1.68 2.08
CA ARG A 45 8.44 -0.68 1.19
C ARG A 45 7.81 -0.69 -0.20
N GLY A 46 7.51 -1.88 -0.73
CA GLY A 46 6.85 -2.04 -2.01
C GLY A 46 5.53 -1.30 -2.04
N ILE A 47 4.63 -1.56 -1.09
CA ILE A 47 3.31 -0.91 -1.07
C ILE A 47 3.41 0.59 -0.79
N GLN A 48 4.34 1.02 0.07
CA GLN A 48 4.57 2.43 0.36
C GLN A 48 5.20 3.18 -0.82
N SER A 49 5.95 2.51 -1.70
CA SER A 49 6.46 3.13 -2.92
C SER A 49 5.34 3.45 -3.93
N LEU A 50 4.25 2.67 -3.91
CA LEU A 50 3.09 2.87 -4.78
C LEU A 50 2.08 3.87 -4.22
N TYR A 51 1.85 3.87 -2.91
CA TYR A 51 0.74 4.64 -2.29
C TYR A 51 1.17 5.61 -1.18
N GLY A 52 2.47 5.65 -0.84
CA GLY A 52 2.99 6.43 0.27
C GLY A 52 2.90 5.70 1.62
N SER A 53 3.56 6.28 2.63
CA SER A 53 3.47 5.81 4.02
C SER A 53 2.14 6.22 4.64
N ARG A 54 1.59 5.36 5.51
CA ARG A 54 0.42 5.72 6.33
C ARG A 54 0.74 6.97 7.17
N HIS A 55 -0.05 8.02 7.00
CA HIS A 55 -0.06 9.14 7.94
C HIS A 55 -0.64 8.63 9.26
N THR A 56 0.22 8.34 10.23
CA THR A 56 -0.20 8.22 11.61
C THR A 56 -0.41 9.65 12.10
N GLU A 57 -1.67 10.09 12.16
CA GLU A 57 -2.10 11.35 12.77
C GLU A 57 -1.77 11.46 14.29
N ASP A 58 -0.88 10.61 14.81
CA ASP A 58 -0.47 10.55 16.22
C ASP A 58 0.91 11.18 16.47
N ASN A 59 1.46 11.94 15.51
CA ASN A 59 2.57 12.86 15.78
C ASN A 59 2.43 14.16 14.98
N VAL A 60 1.69 15.10 15.56
CA VAL A 60 1.43 16.44 15.02
C VAL A 60 2.73 17.26 14.96
N LYS A 61 3.06 17.77 13.77
CA LYS A 61 3.43 19.18 13.64
C LYS A 61 2.56 19.81 12.56
N THR A 62 1.71 20.72 13.01
CA THR A 62 0.98 21.71 12.22
C THR A 62 1.99 22.55 11.45
N GLU A 63 2.37 22.12 10.25
CA GLU A 63 2.89 23.02 9.23
C GLU A 63 1.92 23.00 8.06
N ASP A 64 1.11 24.05 8.04
CA ASP A 64 0.48 24.68 6.89
C ASP A 64 0.51 23.86 5.58
N ARG A 65 -0.43 22.93 5.45
CA ARG A 65 -0.85 22.46 4.13
C ARG A 65 -2.34 22.70 4.03
N THR A 66 -2.67 23.94 3.69
CA THR A 66 -3.96 24.27 3.10
C THR A 66 -4.29 23.19 2.06
N PRO A 67 -5.42 22.47 2.15
CA PRO A 67 -5.79 21.53 1.11
C PRO A 67 -6.09 22.34 -0.14
N LYS A 68 -5.22 22.26 -1.15
CA LYS A 68 -5.52 22.73 -2.50
C LYS A 68 -6.52 21.76 -3.11
N ILE A 69 -7.78 21.89 -2.70
CA ILE A 69 -8.91 21.27 -3.38
C ILE A 69 -8.95 21.92 -4.75
N THR A 70 -8.39 21.24 -5.75
CA THR A 70 -8.62 21.64 -7.14
C THR A 70 -9.93 20.96 -7.51
N GLU A 71 -11.05 21.57 -7.12
CA GLU A 71 -12.32 21.27 -7.77
C GLU A 71 -12.20 21.83 -9.19
N THR A 72 -12.05 20.95 -10.17
CA THR A 72 -12.28 21.32 -11.57
C THR A 72 -13.43 20.49 -12.04
N ASN A 73 -14.64 21.00 -11.80
CA ASN A 73 -15.87 20.60 -12.49
C ASN A 73 -16.88 21.76 -12.49
N GLU A 74 -16.42 22.98 -12.78
CA GLU A 74 -17.30 24.04 -13.24
C GLU A 74 -17.24 24.13 -14.76
N ILE A 75 -18.35 23.78 -15.40
CA ILE A 75 -18.63 24.08 -16.81
C ILE A 75 -19.05 25.55 -16.85
N GLU A 76 -18.15 26.44 -17.25
CA GLU A 76 -18.52 27.82 -17.59
C GLU A 76 -19.49 27.79 -18.79
N THR A 77 -20.77 28.02 -18.51
CA THR A 77 -21.74 28.44 -19.53
C THR A 77 -21.79 29.96 -19.48
N THR A 78 -21.07 30.64 -20.38
CA THR A 78 -21.28 32.07 -20.62
C THR A 78 -22.39 32.25 -21.64
N VAL A 79 -23.33 33.12 -21.27
CA VAL A 79 -24.50 33.62 -22.02
C VAL A 79 -24.19 34.22 -23.37
#